data_AF-A0A914G4F0-F1
#
_entry.id   AF-A0A914G4F0-F1
#
_cell.length_a   1.000
_cell.length_b   1.000
_cell.length_c   1.000
_cell.angle_alpha   90.00
_cell.angle_beta   90.00
_cell.angle_gamma   90.00
#
_symmetry.space_group_name_H-M   'P 1'
#
loop_
_entity.id
_entity.type
_entity.pdbx_description
1 polymer ?
#
loop_
_entity_poly.entity_id
_entity_poly.type
_entity_poly.pdbx_seq_one_letter_code
_entity_poly.pdbx_strand_id
1 'polypeptide(L)'
;MENYRNGSDAFRTKIFLFQLLRGLAFCHDRKILHRDLKPQNLLVAENNELKLADFGLARAKSVPCRTFSHDVVTLWYRPPDVLLGSTHYSTSLDLWSVGCIFAEMLTGIALFPGINDE
;
A
#
# COMPACT_ATOMS: atom_id res chain seq x y z
N MET A 1 3.64 30.56 11.75
CA MET A 1 2.61 30.01 10.83
C MET A 1 3.24 28.85 10.05
N GLU A 2 3.83 27.80 10.67
CA GLU A 2 3.16 26.75 11.46
C GLU A 2 1.78 26.38 10.91
N ASN A 3 1.71 25.60 9.82
CA ASN A 3 0.47 24.99 9.31
C ASN A 3 0.71 23.74 8.41
N TYR A 4 1.76 22.95 8.68
CA TYR A 4 1.95 21.63 8.05
C TYR A 4 1.86 20.51 9.08
N ARG A 5 0.78 20.52 9.88
CA ARG A 5 0.50 19.46 10.86
C ARG A 5 -0.64 18.52 10.48
N ASN A 6 -1.26 18.70 9.31
CA ASN A 6 -2.41 17.91 8.87
C ASN A 6 -2.16 17.43 7.44
N GLY A 7 -2.64 16.24 7.09
CA GLY A 7 -2.35 15.54 5.83
C GLY A 7 -2.66 16.30 4.52
N SER A 8 -2.53 15.60 3.41
CA SER A 8 -2.75 16.17 2.08
C SER A 8 -4.14 16.81 1.95
N ASP A 9 -4.25 17.86 1.12
CA ASP A 9 -5.53 18.50 0.80
C ASP A 9 -6.57 17.44 0.36
N ALA A 10 -7.77 17.50 0.93
CA ALA A 10 -8.79 16.46 0.78
C ALA A 10 -9.19 16.22 -0.68
N PHE A 11 -9.10 17.23 -1.53
CA PHE A 11 -9.34 17.08 -2.96
C PHE A 11 -8.21 16.29 -3.64
N ARG A 12 -6.94 16.60 -3.35
CA ARG A 12 -5.79 15.80 -3.82
C ARG A 12 -5.84 14.37 -3.32
N THR A 13 -6.20 14.13 -2.05
CA THR A 13 -6.33 12.78 -1.50
C THR A 13 -7.34 11.94 -2.27
N LYS A 14 -8.52 12.52 -2.59
CA LYS A 14 -9.56 11.82 -3.37
C LYS A 14 -9.07 11.47 -4.77
N ILE A 15 -8.35 12.39 -5.42
CA ILE A 15 -7.76 12.16 -6.75
C ILE A 15 -6.73 11.03 -6.70
N PHE A 16 -5.82 11.04 -5.73
CA PHE A 16 -4.82 9.98 -5.60
C PHE A 16 -5.44 8.63 -5.23
N LEU A 17 -6.42 8.60 -4.33
CA LEU A 17 -7.16 7.38 -4.00
C LEU A 17 -7.85 6.79 -5.24
N PHE A 18 -8.50 7.64 -6.04
CA PHE A 18 -9.14 7.21 -7.29
C PHE A 18 -8.11 6.61 -8.27
N GLN A 19 -6.98 7.29 -8.49
CA GLN A 19 -5.93 6.82 -9.40
C GLN A 19 -5.30 5.50 -8.91
N LEU A 20 -5.05 5.38 -7.60
CA LEU A 20 -4.54 4.17 -6.95
C LEU A 20 -5.49 2.99 -7.17
N LEU A 21 -6.78 3.16 -6.85
CA LEU A 21 -7.79 2.12 -7.04
C LEU A 21 -7.95 1.73 -8.51
N ARG A 22 -7.92 2.71 -9.43
CA ARG A 22 -7.98 2.46 -10.88
C ARG A 22 -6.79 1.63 -11.37
N GLY A 23 -5.57 1.99 -10.95
CA GLY A 23 -4.37 1.24 -11.30
C GLY A 23 -4.39 -0.18 -10.72
N LEU A 24 -4.83 -0.33 -9.48
CA LEU A 24 -4.92 -1.61 -8.82
C LEU A 24 -6.00 -2.53 -9.43
N ALA A 25 -7.17 -1.97 -9.78
CA ALA A 25 -8.21 -2.70 -10.49
C ALA A 25 -7.70 -3.26 -11.83
N PHE A 26 -6.90 -2.49 -12.57
CA PHE A 26 -6.26 -2.96 -13.80
C PHE A 26 -5.34 -4.17 -13.58
N CYS A 27 -4.56 -4.15 -12.48
CA CYS A 27 -3.71 -5.29 -12.08
C CYS A 27 -4.54 -6.51 -11.69
N HIS A 28 -5.56 -6.32 -10.85
CA HIS A 28 -6.41 -7.39 -10.32
C HIS A 28 -7.21 -8.10 -11.41
N ASP A 29 -7.69 -7.36 -12.42
CA ASP A 29 -8.35 -7.90 -13.61
C ASP A 29 -7.44 -8.90 -14.36
N ARG A 30 -6.14 -8.58 -14.42
CA ARG A 30 -5.07 -9.43 -15.00
C ARG A 30 -4.54 -10.50 -14.06
N LYS A 31 -5.21 -10.73 -12.92
CA LYS A 31 -4.81 -11.70 -11.88
C LYS A 31 -3.43 -11.42 -11.28
N ILE A 32 -2.98 -10.17 -11.30
CA ILE A 32 -1.73 -9.71 -10.70
C ILE A 32 -2.06 -9.09 -9.33
N LEU A 33 -1.42 -9.59 -8.28
CA LEU A 33 -1.43 -8.98 -6.95
C LEU A 33 -0.17 -8.12 -6.78
N HIS A 34 -0.29 -6.93 -6.19
CA HIS A 34 0.85 -6.05 -5.96
C HIS A 34 1.71 -6.53 -4.78
N ARG A 35 1.08 -6.87 -3.65
CA ARG A 35 1.66 -7.42 -2.41
C ARG A 35 2.62 -6.52 -1.62
N ASP A 36 3.11 -5.44 -2.21
CA ASP A 36 3.98 -4.46 -1.55
C ASP A 36 3.49 -3.02 -1.73
N LEU A 37 2.19 -2.77 -1.55
CA LEU A 37 1.69 -1.40 -1.59
C LEU A 37 2.11 -0.64 -0.33
N LYS A 38 2.82 0.47 -0.53
CA LYS A 38 3.27 1.42 0.48
C LYS A 38 3.48 2.80 -0.19
N PRO A 39 3.48 3.92 0.55
CA PRO A 39 3.63 5.26 -0.03
C PRO A 39 4.85 5.41 -0.93
N GLN A 40 5.97 4.76 -0.60
CA GLN A 40 7.21 4.79 -1.39
C GLN A 40 7.06 4.15 -2.78
N ASN A 41 6.06 3.27 -2.97
CA ASN A 41 5.77 2.61 -4.24
C ASN A 41 4.68 3.34 -5.05
N LEU A 42 4.24 4.53 -4.60
CA LEU A 42 3.30 5.39 -5.32
C LEU A 42 4.05 6.59 -5.91
N LEU A 43 4.42 6.49 -7.18
CA LEU A 43 5.13 7.56 -7.87
C LEU A 43 4.13 8.65 -8.28
N VAL A 44 4.41 9.90 -7.91
CA VAL A 44 3.59 11.05 -8.27
C VAL A 44 4.40 11.98 -9.17
N ALA A 45 3.93 12.19 -10.40
CA ALA A 45 4.52 13.15 -11.33
C ALA A 45 4.09 14.59 -11.01
N GLU A 46 4.79 15.57 -11.58
CA GLU A 46 4.49 17.00 -11.38
C GLU A 46 3.06 17.38 -11.80
N ASN A 47 2.49 16.66 -12.77
CA ASN A 47 1.11 16.84 -13.23
C ASN A 47 0.05 16.13 -12.33
N ASN A 48 0.43 15.67 -11.14
CA ASN A 48 -0.41 14.88 -10.22
C ASN A 48 -0.89 13.53 -10.78
N GLU A 49 -0.20 12.95 -11.77
CA GLU A 49 -0.41 11.55 -12.14
C GLU A 49 0.24 10.62 -11.12
N LEU A 50 -0.54 9.68 -10.60
CA LEU A 50 -0.08 8.60 -9.73
C LEU A 50 0.16 7.33 -10.55
N LYS A 51 1.32 6.71 -10.37
CA LYS A 51 1.68 5.42 -10.97
C LYS A 51 2.16 4.44 -9.90
N LEU A 52 1.70 3.18 -10.02
CA LEU A 52 2.18 2.08 -9.19
C LEU A 52 3.60 1.69 -9.63
N ALA A 53 4.49 1.47 -8.67
CA ALA A 53 5.86 1.04 -8.89
C ALA A 53 6.21 -0.17 -8.02
N ASP A 54 7.38 -0.76 -8.29
CA ASP A 54 7.92 -1.92 -7.56
C ASP A 54 6.98 -3.14 -7.57
N PHE A 55 6.83 -3.73 -8.75
CA PHE A 55 6.20 -5.03 -8.95
C PHE A 55 7.16 -6.20 -8.64
N GLY A 56 8.27 -5.97 -7.93
CA GLY A 56 9.27 -7.01 -7.62
C GLY A 56 8.70 -8.18 -6.82
N LEU A 57 7.64 -7.91 -6.03
CA LEU A 57 6.87 -8.90 -5.28
C LEU A 57 5.54 -9.29 -5.96
N ALA A 58 5.23 -8.70 -7.11
CA ALA A 58 3.99 -8.97 -7.81
C ALA A 58 4.01 -10.37 -8.44
N ARG A 59 2.91 -11.10 -8.24
CA ARG A 59 2.78 -12.49 -8.71
C ARG A 59 1.36 -12.78 -9.19
N ALA A 60 1.25 -13.74 -10.10
CA ALA A 60 -0.03 -14.35 -10.43
C ALA A 60 -0.63 -15.00 -9.17
N LYS A 61 -1.96 -14.93 -9.05
CA LYS A 61 -2.77 -15.41 -7.91
C LYS A 61 -2.52 -16.89 -7.50
N SER A 62 -1.81 -17.68 -8.31
CA SER A 62 -1.58 -19.13 -8.16
C SER A 62 -0.22 -19.54 -7.58
N VAL A 63 0.72 -18.61 -7.29
CA VAL A 63 2.07 -18.98 -6.81
C VAL A 63 2.13 -18.96 -5.27
N PRO A 64 2.38 -20.11 -4.60
CA PRO A 64 2.57 -20.17 -3.15
C PRO A 64 3.79 -19.34 -2.74
N CYS A 65 3.67 -18.59 -1.65
CA CYS A 65 4.74 -17.73 -1.15
C CYS A 65 5.67 -18.55 -0.25
N ARG A 66 6.97 -18.54 -0.54
CA ARG A 66 8.00 -18.96 0.43
C ARG A 66 8.20 -17.81 1.41
N THR A 67 8.31 -18.16 2.68
CA THR A 67 8.55 -17.31 3.85
C THR A 67 9.53 -16.17 3.55
N PHE A 68 9.06 -14.92 3.68
CA PHE A 68 9.93 -13.74 3.70
C PHE A 68 10.57 -13.60 5.08
N SER A 69 11.89 -13.47 5.11
CA SER A 69 12.71 -13.29 6.32
C SER A 69 12.23 -12.12 7.18
N HIS A 70 12.26 -12.31 8.49
CA HIS A 70 11.55 -11.51 9.49
C HIS A 70 12.12 -10.10 9.74
N ASP A 71 13.30 -9.75 9.21
CA ASP A 71 14.08 -8.68 9.87
C ASP A 71 14.23 -7.35 9.11
N VAL A 72 13.76 -7.18 7.87
CA VAL A 72 13.91 -5.89 7.16
C VAL A 72 12.81 -5.60 6.13
N VAL A 73 11.52 -5.73 6.50
CA VAL A 73 10.43 -5.31 5.60
C VAL A 73 9.42 -4.45 6.34
N THR A 74 9.03 -3.31 5.75
CA THR A 74 8.00 -2.43 6.28
C THR A 74 6.66 -3.17 6.40
N LEU A 75 6.33 -3.64 7.61
CA LEU A 75 5.11 -4.41 7.89
C LEU A 75 3.83 -3.55 7.97
N TRP A 76 3.97 -2.23 7.96
CA TRP A 76 2.95 -1.25 8.36
C TRP A 76 1.68 -1.28 7.49
N TYR A 77 1.83 -1.73 6.25
CA TYR A 77 0.75 -1.80 5.26
C TYR A 77 0.29 -3.23 4.99
N ARG A 78 0.76 -4.22 5.75
CA ARG A 78 0.34 -5.62 5.61
C ARG A 78 -0.90 -5.91 6.45
N PRO A 79 -1.84 -6.74 5.96
CA PRO A 79 -3.00 -7.12 6.73
C PRO A 79 -2.65 -8.12 7.85
N PRO A 80 -3.46 -8.18 8.92
CA PRO A 80 -3.17 -8.95 10.12
C PRO A 80 -3.09 -10.46 9.86
N ASP A 81 -3.90 -11.00 8.95
CA ASP A 81 -3.87 -12.42 8.57
C ASP A 81 -2.52 -12.80 7.93
N VAL A 82 -1.96 -11.94 7.08
CA VAL A 82 -0.62 -12.13 6.50
C VAL A 82 0.47 -12.04 7.54
N LEU A 83 0.34 -11.12 8.51
CA LEU A 83 1.27 -11.02 9.64
C LEU A 83 1.23 -12.28 10.53
N LEU A 84 0.05 -12.91 10.64
CA LEU A 84 -0.17 -14.16 11.38
C LEU A 84 0.17 -15.42 10.56
N GLY A 85 0.80 -15.28 9.39
CA GLY A 85 1.29 -16.40 8.58
C GLY A 85 0.27 -17.01 7.62
N SER A 86 -0.86 -16.34 7.36
CA SER A 86 -1.79 -16.74 6.30
C SER A 86 -1.08 -16.77 4.95
N THR A 87 -1.28 -17.87 4.21
CA THR A 87 -0.80 -18.03 2.83
C THR A 87 -1.90 -17.80 1.80
N HIS A 88 -3.12 -17.46 2.26
CA HIS A 88 -4.25 -17.18 1.39
C HIS A 88 -4.19 -15.75 0.85
N TYR A 89 -3.42 -15.57 -0.21
CA TYR A 89 -3.30 -14.28 -0.87
C TYR A 89 -4.52 -13.99 -1.77
N SER A 90 -5.23 -12.92 -1.45
CA SER A 90 -6.37 -12.44 -2.23
C SER A 90 -6.20 -10.95 -2.58
N THR A 91 -7.08 -10.42 -3.43
CA THR A 91 -7.12 -8.99 -3.77
C THR A 91 -7.38 -8.11 -2.54
N SER A 92 -7.96 -8.68 -1.47
CA SER A 92 -8.18 -8.00 -0.19
C SER A 92 -6.89 -7.54 0.49
N LEU A 93 -5.77 -8.21 0.22
CA LEU A 93 -4.46 -7.83 0.80
C LEU A 93 -4.04 -6.45 0.30
N ASP A 94 -4.10 -6.23 -1.01
CA ASP A 94 -3.77 -4.93 -1.59
C ASP A 94 -4.75 -3.85 -1.12
N LEU A 95 -6.03 -4.19 -0.94
CA LEU A 95 -7.05 -3.25 -0.44
C LEU A 95 -6.81 -2.83 1.02
N TRP A 96 -6.28 -3.72 1.87
CA TRP A 96 -5.85 -3.35 3.21
C TRP A 96 -4.75 -2.28 3.16
N SER A 97 -3.72 -2.51 2.35
CA SER A 97 -2.63 -1.56 2.17
C SER A 97 -3.13 -0.22 1.64
N VAL A 98 -4.09 -0.21 0.70
CA VAL A 98 -4.76 1.01 0.21
C VAL A 98 -5.45 1.76 1.36
N GLY A 99 -6.13 1.04 2.28
CA GLY A 99 -6.76 1.65 3.45
C GLY A 99 -5.76 2.34 4.38
N CYS A 100 -4.63 1.69 4.66
CA CYS A 100 -3.55 2.28 5.44
C CYS A 100 -2.96 3.53 4.78
N ILE A 101 -2.69 3.48 3.46
CA ILE A 101 -2.18 4.62 2.69
C ILE A 101 -3.20 5.76 2.68
N PHE A 102 -4.50 5.46 2.51
CA PHE A 102 -5.54 6.47 2.53
C PHE A 102 -5.63 7.19 3.87
N ALA A 103 -5.59 6.45 4.98
CA ALA A 103 -5.55 7.03 6.31
C ALA A 103 -4.32 7.94 6.48
N GLU A 104 -3.13 7.47 6.08
CA GLU A 104 -1.90 8.24 6.15
C GLU A 104 -1.93 9.51 5.28
N MET A 105 -2.53 9.46 4.09
CA MET A 105 -2.72 10.66 3.26
C MET A 105 -3.59 11.72 3.94
N LEU A 106 -4.56 11.31 4.77
CA LEU A 106 -5.46 12.22 5.49
C LEU A 106 -4.84 12.77 6.78
N THR A 107 -4.09 11.94 7.52
CA THR A 107 -3.54 12.29 8.84
C THR A 107 -2.11 12.83 8.76
N GLY A 108 -1.38 12.49 7.71
CA GLY A 108 0.07 12.69 7.63
C GLY A 108 0.88 11.72 8.51
N ILE A 109 0.22 10.71 9.09
CA ILE A 109 0.83 9.76 10.04
C ILE A 109 0.46 8.34 9.61
N ALA A 110 1.45 7.45 9.56
CA ALA A 110 1.23 6.03 9.28
C ALA A 110 0.17 5.46 10.24
N LEU A 111 -0.80 4.71 9.70
CA LEU A 111 -1.92 4.19 10.50
C LEU A 111 -1.49 3.14 11.52
N PHE A 112 -0.55 2.29 11.14
CA PHE A 112 0.03 1.23 11.98
C PHE A 112 1.56 1.29 11.89
N PRO A 113 2.20 2.28 12.54
CA PRO A 113 3.65 2.31 12.59
C PRO A 113 4.13 1.08 13.35
N GLY A 114 5.03 0.32 12.73
CA GLY A 114 5.69 -0.80 13.39
C GLY A 114 6.39 -0.32 14.65
N ILE A 115 6.36 -1.15 15.67
CA ILE A 115 7.08 -0.90 16.92
C ILE A 115 8.57 -0.94 16.55
N ASN A 116 9.27 0.19 16.72
CA ASN A 116 10.69 0.09 16.97
C ASN A 116 10.77 -0.40 18.42
N ASP A 117 11.10 -1.67 18.61
CA ASP A 117 11.58 -2.10 19.92
C ASP A 117 12.86 -1.28 20.19
N GLU A 118 12.83 -0.42 21.20
CA GLU A 118 14.05 0.03 21.87
C GLU A 118 14.68 -1.13 22.64
#